data_AF-A0A1B6NRC2-F1
#
_entry.id   AF-A0A1B6NRC2-F1
#
_cell.length_a   1.000
_cell.length_b   1.000
_cell.length_c   1.000
_cell.angle_alpha   90.00
_cell.angle_beta   90.00
_cell.angle_gamma   90.00
#
_symmetry.space_group_name_H-M   'P 1'
#
loop_
_entity.id
_entity.type
_entity.pdbx_description
1 polymer ?
#
loop_
_entity_poly.entity_id
_entity_poly.type
_entity_poly.pdbx_seq_one_letter_code
_entity_poly.pdbx_strand_id
1 'polypeptide(L)' 'MLADIKKRNYALITCIETPRGKRWQTEHIKIAYDHEAAAELALKNERRDWAFALKTGRVL' A
#
# COMPACT_ATOMS: atom_id res chain seq x y z
N MET A 1 -4.66 14.77 -18.03
CA MET A 1 -5.27 13.55 -17.44
C MET A 1 -4.50 13.27 -16.17
N LEU A 2 -5.06 13.56 -14.99
CA LEU A 2 -4.38 13.32 -13.72
C LEU A 2 -4.41 11.81 -13.46
N ALA A 3 -3.26 11.15 -13.50
CA ALA A 3 -3.15 9.75 -13.08
C ALA A 3 -3.57 9.67 -11.61
N ASP A 4 -4.54 8.81 -11.31
CA ASP A 4 -5.06 8.60 -9.95
C ASP A 4 -3.96 7.95 -9.10
N ILE A 5 -3.20 8.73 -8.32
CA ILE A 5 -2.08 8.20 -7.54
C ILE A 5 -2.63 7.34 -6.40
N LYS A 6 -2.71 6.02 -6.61
CA LYS A 6 -2.97 5.09 -5.50
C LYS A 6 -1.82 5.14 -4.50
N LYS A 7 -2.16 4.99 -3.22
CA LYS A 7 -1.18 5.03 -2.12
C LYS A 7 -1.01 3.64 -1.54
N ARG A 8 0.24 3.26 -1.27
CA ARG A 8 0.54 2.12 -0.39
C ARG A 8 0.45 2.57 1.06
N ASN A 9 -0.18 1.75 1.89
CA ASN A 9 -0.36 2.01 3.30
C ASN A 9 0.57 1.10 4.09
N TYR A 10 1.35 1.68 4.98
CA TYR A 10 2.19 0.97 5.94
C TYR A 10 1.79 1.37 7.35
N ALA A 11 2.01 0.48 8.32
CA ALA A 11 1.86 0.77 9.74
C ALA A 11 3.20 0.55 10.43
N LEU A 12 3.77 1.62 11.01
CA LEU A 12 4.93 1.52 11.88
C LEU A 12 4.43 1.36 13.32
N ILE A 13 4.84 0.29 13.98
CA ILE A 13 4.47 0.01 15.37
C ILE A 13 5.73 0.15 16.23
N THR A 14 5.70 1.07 17.19
CA THR A 14 6.81 1.31 18.11
C THR A 14 6.33 1.17 19.55
N CYS A 15 7.17 0.59 20.40
CA CYS A 15 6.96 0.64 21.83
C CYS A 15 7.61 1.92 22.35
N ILE A 16 6.81 2.81 22.94
CA ILE A 16 7.26 4.07 23.54
C ILE A 16 7.21 3.96 25.06
N GLU A 17 8.16 4.60 25.74
CA GLU A 17 8.11 4.77 27.19
C GLU A 17 7.30 6.03 27.51
N THR A 18 6.39 5.93 28.48
CA THR A 18 5.58 7.07 28.94
C THR A 18 5.68 7.18 30.46
N PRO A 19 5.30 8.30 31.08
CA PRO A 19 5.23 8.39 32.55
C PRO A 19 4.31 7.35 33.21
N ARG A 20 3.45 6.66 32.42
CA ARG A 20 2.56 5.58 32.86
C ARG A 20 3.05 4.18 32.44
N GLY A 21 4.33 4.05 32.09
CA GLY A 21 4.97 2.83 31.57
C GLY A 21 4.93 2.69 30.05
N LYS A 22 5.33 1.51 29.56
CA LYS A 22 5.38 1.18 28.13
C LYS A 22 4.00 1.22 27.46
N ARG A 23 3.94 1.85 26.29
CA ARG A 23 2.75 1.92 25.44
C ARG A 23 3.11 1.62 23.99
N TRP A 24 2.14 1.12 23.23
CA TRP A 24 2.28 0.95 21.79
C TRP A 24 1.80 2.20 21.07
N GLN A 25 2.61 2.68 20.14
CA GLN A 25 2.26 3.73 19.20
C GLN A 25 2.20 3.14 17.80
N THR A 26 1.20 3.55 17.03
CA THR A 26 1.04 3.14 15.63
C THR A 26 0.98 4.38 14.75
N GLU A 27 1.82 4.41 13.72
CA GLU A 27 1.82 5.45 12.71
C GLU A 27 1.41 4.87 11.35
N HIS A 28 0.39 5.48 10.74
CA HIS A 28 -0.07 5.09 9.40
C HIS A 28 0.59 5.95 8.34
N ILE A 29 1.45 5.34 7.54
CA ILE A 29 2.23 6.01 6.49
C ILE A 29 1.56 5.71 5.14
N LYS A 30 1.20 6.77 4.40
CA LYS A 30 0.67 6.66 3.04
C LYS A 30 1.67 7.20 2.04
N ILE A 31 2.23 6.31 1.22
CA ILE A 31 3.23 6.67 0.20
C ILE A 31 2.57 6.59 -1.17
N ALA A 32 2.78 7.60 -2.01
CA ALA A 32 2.40 7.57 -3.41
C ALA A 32 3.01 6.34 -4.11
N TYR A 33 2.18 5.54 -4.76
CA TYR A 33 2.60 4.29 -5.39
C TYR A 33 2.14 4.24 -6.85
N ASP A 34 3.08 4.00 -7.74
CA ASP A 34 2.77 3.75 -9.15
C ASP A 34 2.22 2.33 -9.32
N HIS A 35 0.91 2.23 -9.12
CA HIS A 35 0.15 1.01 -9.27
C HIS A 35 -0.07 0.61 -10.74
N GLU A 36 0.07 1.54 -11.69
CA GLU A 36 -0.04 1.25 -13.13
C GLU A 36 1.20 0.49 -13.60
N ALA A 37 2.41 0.98 -13.26
CA ALA A 37 3.65 0.25 -13.53
C ALA A 37 3.65 -1.16 -12.90
N ALA A 38 3.02 -1.30 -11.73
CA ALA A 38 2.85 -2.58 -11.05
C ALA A 38 1.89 -3.52 -11.80
N ALA A 39 0.77 -2.99 -12.29
CA ALA A 39 -0.20 -3.75 -13.07
C ALA A 39 0.41 -4.20 -14.42
N GLU A 40 1.19 -3.34 -15.07
CA GLU A 40 1.93 -3.68 -16.29
C GLU A 40 2.95 -4.80 -16.04
N LEU A 41 3.68 -4.74 -14.92
CA LEU A 41 4.59 -5.82 -14.52
C LEU A 41 3.85 -7.13 -14.27
N ALA A 42 2.68 -7.09 -13.63
CA ALA A 42 1.85 -8.27 -13.41
C ALA A 42 1.36 -8.87 -14.75
N LEU A 43 1.00 -8.04 -15.72
CA LEU A 43 0.64 -8.50 -17.08
C LEU A 43 1.83 -9.16 -17.79
N LYS A 44 3.03 -8.59 -17.68
CA LYS A 44 4.27 -9.19 -18.22
C LYS A 44 4.56 -10.57 -17.61
N ASN A 45 4.16 -10.78 -16.36
CA ASN A 45 4.32 -12.04 -15.63
C ASN A 45 3.10 -12.98 -15.77
N GLU A 46 2.19 -12.72 -16.71
CA GLU A 46 0.98 -13.51 -16.96
C GLU A 46 0.00 -13.58 -15.76
N ARG A 47 0.14 -12.69 -14.78
CA ARG A 47 -0.73 -12.57 -13.58
C ARG A 47 -1.87 -11.57 -13.80
N ARG A 48 -2.82 -11.96 -14.66
CA ARG A 48 -3.97 -11.11 -15.05
C ARG A 48 -4.91 -10.78 -13.88
N ASP A 49 -5.07 -11.74 -12.96
CA ASP A 49 -5.76 -11.59 -11.68
C ASP A 49 -5.21 -10.39 -10.88
N TRP A 50 -3.88 -10.30 -10.79
CA TRP A 50 -3.19 -9.24 -10.05
C TRP A 50 -3.20 -7.91 -10.79
N ALA A 51 -3.04 -7.93 -12.11
CA ALA A 51 -3.15 -6.72 -12.92
C ALA A 51 -4.51 -6.04 -12.76
N PHE A 52 -5.61 -6.82 -12.78
CA PHE A 52 -6.95 -6.30 -12.54
C PHE A 52 -7.09 -5.73 -11.13
N ALA A 53 -6.60 -6.43 -10.11
CA ALA A 53 -6.69 -5.97 -8.72
C ALA A 53 -5.90 -4.69 -8.47
N LEU A 54 -4.68 -4.60 -8.99
CA LEU A 54 -3.84 -3.41 -8.87
C LEU A 54 -4.48 -2.19 -9.54
N LYS A 55 -5.09 -2.38 -10.72
CA LYS A 55 -5.72 -1.31 -11.49
C LYS A 55 -7.07 -0.87 -10.94
N THR A 56 -7.93 -1.82 -10.56
CA THR A 56 -9.32 -1.52 -10.17
C THR A 56 -9.53 -1.45 -8.67
N GLY A 57 -8.63 -2.02 -7.86
CA GLY A 57 -8.84 -2.20 -6.42
C GLY A 57 -9.87 -3.28 -6.07
N ARG A 58 -10.27 -4.13 -7.03
CA ARG A 58 -11.23 -5.23 -6.84
C ARG A 58 -10.57 -6.57 -7.13
N VAL A 59 -11.03 -7.63 -6.47
CA VAL A 59 -10.57 -8.99 -6.76
C VAL A 59 -11.43 -9.57 -7.89
N LEU A 60 -10.80 -10.35 -8.77
CA LEU A 60 -11.42 -11.04 -9.91
C LEU A 60 -11.79 -12.47 -9.52
#